data_AF-A0A5C8C613-F1
#
_entry.id   AF-A0A5C8C613-F1
#
_cell.length_a   1.000
_cell.length_b   1.000
_cell.length_c   1.000
_cell.angle_alpha   90.00
_cell.angle_beta   90.00
_cell.angle_gamma   90.00
#
_symmetry.space_group_name_H-M   'P 1'
#
loop_
_entity.id
_entity.type
_entity.pdbx_description
1 polymer ?
#
loop_
_entity_poly.entity_id
_entity_poly.type
_entity_poly.pdbx_seq_one_letter_code
_entity_poly.pdbx_strand_id
1 'polypeptide(L)'
;MAIDAQIMSRLDRIESQTSELLAQTAPRMPQLYAMTLGLLLCSTLDYVLKTRDVPYVSETYEQITDYVGNESASLGVWISDFMGHVDRSTPNVMAENAIRGLDQVQTCRLMVTLRARESTHDYSIVNEYGYLGAYQFGASALATVGLVSTQAVQQAHQRVRQGLNPEQGEFLRNSGNWIGSSYQHFLNTPSLQDAAFISLANVNVGQGFKSRALIKTNPNRIAGYIAAAHLKGSGAANSWYLRGKDSRDGNGTRTSDYAELGEDAINSRVELCGDKSLMNDLIDTFIQ
;
A
#
# COMPACT_ATOMS: atom_id res chain seq x y z
N MET A 1 12.12 22.86 -10.57
CA MET A 1 12.48 22.10 -11.79
C MET A 1 13.68 21.17 -11.61
N ALA A 2 14.91 21.66 -11.35
CA ALA A 2 16.08 20.77 -11.22
C ALA A 2 16.04 19.88 -9.95
N ILE A 3 15.61 20.45 -8.81
CA ILE A 3 15.43 19.72 -7.54
C ILE A 3 14.33 18.66 -7.70
N ASP A 4 13.20 19.03 -8.32
CA ASP A 4 12.08 18.10 -8.52
C ASP A 4 12.48 16.91 -9.38
N ALA A 5 13.19 17.14 -10.50
CA ALA A 5 13.70 16.06 -11.35
C ALA A 5 14.65 15.12 -10.59
N GLN A 6 15.50 15.67 -9.71
CA GLN A 6 16.38 14.87 -8.86
C GLN A 6 15.59 14.05 -7.83
N ILE A 7 14.53 14.61 -7.23
CA ILE A 7 13.67 13.89 -6.29
C ILE A 7 12.93 12.76 -7.01
N MET A 8 12.34 13.01 -8.19
CA MET A 8 11.63 12.00 -8.96
C MET A 8 12.55 10.84 -9.37
N SER A 9 13.72 11.14 -9.92
CA SER A 9 14.71 10.10 -10.25
C SER A 9 15.16 9.28 -9.03
N ARG A 10 15.18 9.90 -7.84
CA ARG A 10 15.45 9.20 -6.59
C ARG A 10 14.28 8.30 -6.18
N LEU A 11 13.03 8.76 -6.31
CA LEU A 11 11.84 7.96 -6.04
C LEU A 11 11.82 6.70 -6.91
N ASP A 12 12.07 6.83 -8.21
CA ASP A 12 12.11 5.68 -9.14
C ASP A 12 13.18 4.67 -8.73
N ARG A 13 14.37 5.17 -8.33
CA ARG A 13 15.47 4.33 -7.86
C ARG A 13 15.13 3.63 -6.55
N ILE A 14 14.53 4.34 -5.60
CA ILE A 14 14.10 3.80 -4.31
C ILE A 14 13.01 2.75 -4.54
N GLU A 15 12.05 2.99 -5.43
CA GLU A 15 11.04 2.00 -5.79
C GLU A 15 11.68 0.72 -6.33
N SER A 16 12.63 0.87 -7.28
CA SER A 16 13.36 -0.26 -7.86
C SER A 16 14.14 -1.03 -6.79
N GLN A 17 14.92 -0.32 -5.97
CA GLN A 17 15.74 -0.92 -4.91
C GLN A 17 14.89 -1.57 -3.83
N THR A 18 13.77 -0.93 -3.44
CA THR A 18 12.84 -1.48 -2.45
C THR A 18 12.15 -2.71 -3.01
N SER A 19 11.73 -2.69 -4.27
CA SER A 19 11.17 -3.86 -4.94
C SER A 19 12.15 -5.04 -4.97
N GLU A 20 13.41 -4.76 -5.30
CA GLU A 20 14.48 -5.75 -5.34
C GLU A 20 14.81 -6.29 -3.94
N LEU A 21 14.96 -5.41 -2.96
CA LEU A 21 15.18 -5.76 -1.56
C LEU A 21 14.02 -6.64 -1.07
N LEU A 22 12.77 -6.26 -1.33
CA LEU A 22 11.61 -7.06 -0.94
C LEU A 22 11.58 -8.44 -1.58
N ALA A 23 12.09 -8.57 -2.81
CA ALA A 23 12.26 -9.85 -3.47
C ALA A 23 13.39 -10.71 -2.84
N GLN A 24 14.48 -10.07 -2.39
CA GLN A 24 15.68 -10.74 -1.86
C GLN A 24 15.63 -11.03 -0.35
N THR A 25 15.19 -10.05 0.46
CA THR A 25 15.14 -10.10 1.94
C THR A 25 13.79 -10.55 2.47
N ALA A 26 12.88 -10.98 1.59
CA ALA A 26 11.75 -11.79 1.97
C ALA A 26 12.21 -12.89 2.93
N PRO A 27 11.72 -12.93 4.18
CA PRO A 27 11.92 -14.12 4.99
C PRO A 27 11.20 -15.25 4.26
N ARG A 28 11.94 -16.00 3.44
CA ARG A 28 11.54 -17.33 3.01
C ARG A 28 11.72 -18.21 4.24
N MET A 29 10.87 -18.05 5.25
CA MET A 29 10.59 -19.21 6.08
C MET A 29 10.02 -20.24 5.10
N PRO A 30 10.66 -21.40 4.94
CA PRO A 30 10.06 -22.46 4.15
C PRO A 30 8.65 -22.64 4.70
N GLN A 31 7.65 -22.57 3.83
CA GLN A 31 6.25 -22.39 4.21
C GLN A 31 5.79 -23.39 5.30
N LEU A 32 6.37 -24.59 5.33
CA LEU A 32 6.20 -25.59 6.39
C LEU A 32 6.55 -25.05 7.80
N TYR A 33 7.62 -24.27 7.95
CA TYR A 33 7.97 -23.63 9.22
C TYR A 33 6.93 -22.62 9.67
N ALA A 34 6.43 -21.76 8.77
CA ALA A 34 5.35 -20.83 9.10
C ALA A 34 4.08 -21.58 9.53
N MET A 35 3.78 -22.71 8.88
CA MET A 35 2.68 -23.59 9.25
C MET A 35 2.88 -24.22 10.64
N THR A 36 4.07 -24.75 10.93
CA THR A 36 4.38 -25.33 12.24
C THR A 36 4.38 -24.29 13.35
N LEU A 37 4.93 -23.10 13.10
CA LEU A 37 4.93 -21.98 14.03
C LEU A 37 3.51 -21.49 14.25
N GLY A 38 2.68 -21.47 13.19
CA GLY A 38 1.28 -21.10 13.28
C GLY A 38 0.43 -22.09 14.03
N LEU A 39 0.61 -23.39 13.81
CA LEU A 39 -0.01 -24.42 14.62
C LEU A 39 0.42 -24.32 16.09
N LEU A 40 1.70 -24.03 16.36
CA LEU A 40 2.21 -23.88 17.73
C LEU A 40 1.67 -22.61 18.42
N LEU A 41 1.62 -21.48 17.72
CA LEU A 41 1.08 -20.21 18.22
C LEU A 41 -0.44 -20.30 18.41
N CYS A 42 -1.17 -20.82 17.42
CA CYS A 42 -2.62 -21.01 17.54
C CYS A 42 -3.00 -22.04 18.60
N SER A 43 -2.17 -23.04 18.92
CA SER A 43 -2.50 -24.02 19.96
C SER A 43 -2.09 -23.59 21.36
N THR A 44 -0.92 -22.97 21.52
CA THR A 44 -0.40 -22.61 22.86
C THR A 44 -0.78 -21.20 23.28
N LEU A 45 -0.77 -20.23 22.37
CA LEU A 45 -1.01 -18.81 22.69
C LEU A 45 -2.50 -18.46 22.71
N ASP A 46 -3.30 -18.96 21.75
CA ASP A 46 -4.76 -18.79 21.75
C ASP A 46 -5.39 -19.40 23.02
N TYR A 47 -4.90 -20.58 23.44
CA TYR A 47 -5.32 -21.22 24.69
C TYR A 47 -5.01 -20.35 25.92
N VAL A 48 -3.81 -19.79 26.01
CA VAL A 48 -3.40 -18.91 27.13
C VAL A 48 -4.18 -17.60 27.16
N LEU A 49 -4.46 -17.00 26.00
CA LEU A 49 -5.17 -15.72 25.90
C LEU A 49 -6.68 -15.84 26.08
N LYS A 50 -7.30 -16.94 25.66
CA LYS A 50 -8.72 -17.23 25.97
C LYS A 50 -8.94 -17.57 27.44
N THR A 51 -7.91 -18.07 28.13
CA THR A 51 -8.00 -18.47 29.54
C THR A 51 -7.50 -17.39 30.51
N ARG A 52 -6.83 -16.34 30.02
CA ARG A 52 -6.35 -15.22 30.84
C ARG A 52 -6.68 -13.90 30.16
N ASP A 53 -7.54 -13.12 30.80
CA ASP A 53 -7.99 -11.81 30.32
C ASP A 53 -6.86 -10.77 30.49
N VAL A 54 -5.97 -10.66 29.50
CA VAL A 54 -4.80 -9.76 29.54
C VAL A 54 -4.98 -8.63 28.51
N PRO A 55 -5.50 -7.45 28.89
CA PRO A 55 -5.85 -6.37 27.97
C PRO A 55 -4.65 -5.66 27.30
N TYR A 56 -3.40 -5.91 27.70
CA TYR A 56 -2.22 -5.22 27.17
C TYR A 56 -1.55 -5.91 25.96
N VAL A 57 -2.05 -7.07 25.51
CA VAL A 57 -1.35 -7.90 24.49
C VAL A 57 -1.98 -7.78 23.08
N SER A 58 -3.14 -7.15 22.92
CA SER A 58 -3.97 -7.32 21.72
C SER A 58 -3.33 -6.83 20.42
N GLU A 59 -2.72 -5.64 20.36
CA GLU A 59 -2.20 -5.10 19.10
C GLU A 59 -0.98 -5.87 18.58
N THR A 60 -0.02 -6.17 19.46
CA THR A 60 1.13 -7.02 19.13
C THR A 60 0.70 -8.45 18.81
N TYR A 61 -0.35 -8.94 19.47
CA TYR A 61 -0.93 -10.25 19.21
C TYR A 61 -1.60 -10.30 17.83
N GLU A 62 -2.40 -9.29 17.48
CA GLU A 62 -3.04 -9.18 16.18
C GLU A 62 -2.01 -9.13 15.05
N GLN A 63 -0.93 -8.36 15.22
CA GLN A 63 0.16 -8.30 14.25
C GLN A 63 0.84 -9.66 14.04
N ILE A 64 1.18 -10.38 15.11
CA ILE A 64 1.85 -11.68 15.03
C ILE A 64 0.90 -12.74 14.43
N THR A 65 -0.35 -12.78 14.89
CA THR A 65 -1.35 -13.75 14.40
C THR A 65 -1.71 -13.47 12.94
N ASP A 66 -1.74 -12.22 12.52
CA ASP A 66 -1.98 -11.88 11.11
C ASP A 66 -0.80 -12.22 10.22
N TYR A 67 0.42 -11.96 10.67
CA TYR A 67 1.61 -12.41 9.95
C TYR A 67 1.57 -13.93 9.73
N VAL A 68 1.42 -14.69 10.80
CA VAL A 68 1.39 -16.16 10.77
C VAL A 68 0.23 -16.70 9.94
N GLY A 69 -0.96 -16.12 10.11
CA GLY A 69 -2.14 -16.50 9.33
C GLY A 69 -1.94 -16.24 7.84
N ASN A 70 -1.37 -15.10 7.47
CA ASN A 70 -1.11 -14.74 6.08
C ASN A 70 -0.05 -15.65 5.45
N GLU A 71 1.03 -15.98 6.16
CA GLU A 71 2.04 -16.92 5.68
C GLU A 71 1.45 -18.33 5.49
N SER A 72 0.60 -18.78 6.42
CA SER A 72 -0.08 -20.08 6.32
C SER A 72 -1.06 -20.14 5.15
N ALA A 73 -1.82 -19.07 4.92
CA ALA A 73 -2.73 -18.97 3.78
C ALA A 73 -1.97 -18.90 2.45
N SER A 74 -0.87 -18.14 2.41
CA SER A 74 0.02 -18.07 1.25
C SER A 74 0.62 -19.44 0.88
N LEU A 75 0.96 -20.28 1.87
CA LEU A 75 1.35 -21.68 1.62
C LEU A 75 0.23 -22.47 0.93
N GLY A 76 -1.00 -22.38 1.44
CA GLY A 76 -2.14 -23.06 0.84
C GLY A 76 -2.35 -22.65 -0.63
N VAL A 77 -2.24 -21.33 -0.91
CA VAL A 77 -2.30 -20.80 -2.27
C VAL A 77 -1.13 -21.32 -3.12
N TRP A 78 0.09 -21.40 -2.59
CA TRP A 78 1.24 -21.97 -3.31
C TRP A 78 1.03 -23.43 -3.70
N ILE A 79 0.53 -24.27 -2.81
CA ILE A 79 0.21 -25.68 -3.12
C ILE A 79 -0.83 -25.72 -4.26
N SER A 80 -1.88 -24.91 -4.16
CA SER A 80 -2.92 -24.82 -5.19
C SER A 80 -2.37 -24.37 -6.54
N ASP A 81 -1.50 -23.36 -6.55
CA ASP A 81 -0.89 -22.85 -7.77
C ASP A 81 0.10 -23.86 -8.39
N PHE A 82 0.84 -24.61 -7.57
CA PHE A 82 1.71 -25.69 -8.04
C PHE A 82 0.90 -26.78 -8.75
N MET A 83 -0.25 -27.17 -8.17
CA MET A 83 -1.17 -28.14 -8.77
C MET A 83 -1.87 -27.59 -10.02
N GLY A 84 -2.16 -26.28 -10.05
CA GLY A 84 -2.90 -25.62 -11.11
C GLY A 84 -2.04 -24.93 -12.19
N HIS A 85 -0.71 -25.02 -12.11
CA HIS A 85 0.23 -24.31 -12.98
C HIS A 85 -0.05 -22.80 -13.12
N VAL A 86 -0.39 -22.14 -12.02
CA VAL A 86 -0.74 -20.71 -12.00
C VAL A 86 0.53 -19.85 -11.89
N ASP A 87 0.71 -18.91 -12.83
CA ASP A 87 1.77 -17.91 -12.76
C ASP A 87 1.37 -16.71 -11.90
N ARG A 88 2.16 -16.44 -10.85
CA ARG A 88 2.05 -15.25 -9.99
C ARG A 88 3.28 -14.35 -10.06
N SER A 89 3.98 -14.37 -11.18
CA SER A 89 5.04 -13.40 -11.45
C SER A 89 4.49 -11.97 -11.36
N THR A 90 5.24 -11.10 -10.68
CA THR A 90 4.90 -9.68 -10.60
C THR A 90 4.96 -9.09 -12.02
N PRO A 91 3.91 -8.39 -12.49
CA PRO A 91 3.94 -7.73 -13.79
C PRO A 91 4.95 -6.59 -13.81
N ASN A 92 5.50 -6.33 -14.99
CA ASN A 92 6.28 -5.13 -15.26
C ASN A 92 5.39 -3.88 -15.19
N VAL A 93 6.02 -2.72 -15.00
CA VAL A 93 5.36 -1.43 -15.21
C VAL A 93 5.02 -1.30 -16.70
N MET A 94 3.76 -1.00 -17.00
CA MET A 94 3.24 -1.01 -18.39
C MET A 94 3.51 0.30 -19.13
N ALA A 95 3.68 1.41 -18.41
CA ALA A 95 3.98 2.73 -18.95
C ALA A 95 4.58 3.66 -17.87
N GLU A 96 5.22 4.74 -18.29
CA GLU A 96 5.65 5.81 -17.38
C GLU A 96 4.47 6.33 -16.54
N ASN A 97 4.69 6.51 -15.24
CA ASN A 97 3.69 6.88 -14.23
C ASN A 97 2.51 5.91 -14.07
N ALA A 98 2.63 4.66 -14.55
CA ALA A 98 1.64 3.61 -14.29
C ALA A 98 2.04 2.75 -13.08
N ILE A 99 1.04 2.30 -12.33
CA ILE A 99 1.23 1.32 -11.26
C ILE A 99 1.37 -0.08 -11.88
N ARG A 100 2.23 -0.93 -11.31
CA ARG A 100 2.46 -2.30 -11.78
C ARG A 100 1.15 -3.08 -11.85
N GLY A 101 0.87 -3.64 -13.02
CA GLY A 101 -0.35 -4.42 -13.28
C GLY A 101 -1.58 -3.59 -13.61
N LEU A 102 -1.46 -2.25 -13.67
CA LEU A 102 -2.50 -1.34 -14.16
C LEU A 102 -1.98 -0.55 -15.38
N ASP A 103 -2.87 -0.17 -16.29
CA ASP A 103 -2.54 0.79 -17.34
C ASP A 103 -2.59 2.25 -16.83
N GLN A 104 -2.29 3.23 -17.70
CA GLN A 104 -2.28 4.66 -17.32
C GLN A 104 -3.67 5.17 -16.92
N VAL A 105 -4.73 4.72 -17.60
CA VAL A 105 -6.11 5.17 -17.35
C VAL A 105 -6.59 4.58 -16.03
N GLN A 106 -6.36 3.29 -15.80
CA GLN A 106 -6.66 2.60 -14.54
C GLN A 106 -5.90 3.23 -13.37
N THR A 107 -4.60 3.51 -13.55
CA THR A 107 -3.78 4.21 -12.55
C THR A 107 -4.37 5.58 -12.20
N CYS A 108 -4.70 6.38 -13.22
CA CYS A 108 -5.32 7.68 -13.03
C CYS A 108 -6.65 7.57 -12.26
N ARG A 109 -7.54 6.65 -12.66
CA ARG A 109 -8.84 6.46 -12.03
C ARG A 109 -8.70 6.09 -10.56
N LEU A 110 -7.81 5.15 -10.24
CA LEU A 110 -7.52 4.76 -8.85
C LEU A 110 -7.01 5.96 -8.03
N MET A 111 -6.05 6.71 -8.58
CA MET A 111 -5.50 7.90 -7.92
C MET A 111 -6.54 8.99 -7.69
N VAL A 112 -7.41 9.29 -8.66
CA VAL A 112 -8.51 10.26 -8.49
C VAL A 112 -9.46 9.78 -7.42
N THR A 113 -9.93 8.54 -7.48
CA THR A 113 -10.89 8.00 -6.50
C THR A 113 -10.34 8.02 -5.08
N LEU A 114 -9.08 7.63 -4.87
CA LEU A 114 -8.48 7.67 -3.54
C LEU A 114 -8.26 9.10 -3.05
N ARG A 115 -7.75 10.02 -3.88
CA ARG A 115 -7.64 11.43 -3.48
C ARG A 115 -8.99 12.04 -3.11
N ALA A 116 -10.04 11.72 -3.88
CA ALA A 116 -11.40 12.16 -3.58
C ALA A 116 -11.84 11.66 -2.19
N ARG A 117 -11.58 10.38 -1.91
CA ARG A 117 -11.92 9.74 -0.63
C ARG A 117 -11.14 10.31 0.56
N GLU A 118 -9.84 10.54 0.38
CA GLU A 118 -8.91 10.93 1.43
C GLU A 118 -8.98 12.42 1.79
N SER A 119 -9.19 13.28 0.78
CA SER A 119 -8.97 14.73 0.93
C SER A 119 -9.88 15.60 0.09
N THR A 120 -10.84 15.01 -0.64
CA THR A 120 -11.61 15.76 -1.66
C THR A 120 -10.68 16.44 -2.69
N HIS A 121 -9.56 15.81 -3.04
CA HIS A 121 -8.52 16.30 -3.96
C HIS A 121 -7.67 17.47 -3.46
N ASP A 122 -7.67 17.78 -2.17
CA ASP A 122 -6.85 18.87 -1.61
C ASP A 122 -5.42 18.41 -1.30
N TYR A 123 -4.45 18.91 -2.07
CA TYR A 123 -3.03 18.63 -1.89
C TYR A 123 -2.38 19.35 -0.69
N SER A 124 -3.02 20.40 -0.20
CA SER A 124 -2.50 21.25 0.87
C SER A 124 -3.02 20.86 2.26
N ILE A 125 -4.02 19.98 2.32
CA ILE A 125 -4.69 19.63 3.57
C ILE A 125 -3.78 18.81 4.51
N VAL A 126 -3.95 19.04 5.80
CA VAL A 126 -3.32 18.25 6.86
C VAL A 126 -4.39 17.93 7.87
N ASN A 127 -4.65 16.64 8.12
CA ASN A 127 -5.68 16.26 9.09
C ASN A 127 -5.21 16.44 10.54
N GLU A 128 -6.14 16.26 11.48
CA GLU A 128 -5.87 16.38 12.92
C GLU A 128 -4.82 15.39 13.44
N TYR A 129 -4.57 14.30 12.72
CA TYR A 129 -3.56 13.30 13.06
C TYR A 129 -2.18 13.58 12.42
N GLY A 130 -2.05 14.66 11.65
CA GLY A 130 -0.82 15.09 11.01
C GLY A 130 -0.48 14.37 9.69
N TYR A 131 -1.45 13.72 9.06
CA TYR A 131 -1.28 13.13 7.73
C TYR A 131 -1.38 14.20 6.63
N LEU A 132 -0.56 14.06 5.59
CA LEU A 132 -0.27 15.15 4.65
C LEU A 132 -0.88 14.95 3.27
N GLY A 133 -1.52 16.00 2.78
CA GLY A 133 -1.87 16.21 1.39
C GLY A 133 -2.97 15.29 0.86
N ALA A 134 -3.04 15.16 -0.46
CA ALA A 134 -4.22 14.62 -1.14
C ALA A 134 -4.47 13.14 -0.84
N TYR A 135 -3.41 12.43 -0.44
CA TYR A 135 -3.41 11.00 -0.11
C TYR A 135 -3.15 10.73 1.37
N GLN A 136 -3.22 11.76 2.21
CA GLN A 136 -3.05 11.63 3.67
C GLN A 136 -1.82 10.79 4.04
N PHE A 137 -0.63 11.23 3.63
CA PHE A 137 0.61 10.51 3.90
C PHE A 137 1.09 10.68 5.35
N GLY A 138 1.44 9.56 6.00
CA GLY A 138 2.10 9.53 7.31
C GLY A 138 3.62 9.34 7.21
N ALA A 139 4.31 9.43 8.36
CA ALA A 139 5.77 9.36 8.41
C ALA A 139 6.33 8.02 7.91
N SER A 140 5.71 6.90 8.27
CA SER A 140 6.13 5.56 7.84
C SER A 140 5.99 5.36 6.32
N ALA A 141 4.91 5.90 5.73
CA ALA A 141 4.68 5.82 4.29
C ALA A 141 5.70 6.67 3.52
N LEU A 142 5.97 7.89 3.97
CA LEU A 142 6.99 8.78 3.38
C LEU A 142 8.40 8.23 3.54
N ALA A 143 8.68 7.51 4.62
CA ALA A 143 9.95 6.82 4.80
C ALA A 143 10.10 5.61 3.88
N THR A 144 9.00 4.92 3.57
CA THR A 144 8.99 3.77 2.64
C THR A 144 9.36 4.22 1.22
N VAL A 145 8.87 5.39 0.78
CA VAL A 145 9.22 5.97 -0.52
C VAL A 145 10.50 6.83 -0.46
N GLY A 146 11.16 6.90 0.70
CA GLY A 146 12.45 7.58 0.90
C GLY A 146 12.44 9.10 0.77
N LEU A 147 11.29 9.73 1.00
CA LEU A 147 11.18 11.19 1.22
C LEU A 147 11.49 11.58 2.66
N VAL A 148 11.37 10.63 3.58
CA VAL A 148 11.71 10.75 5.01
C VAL A 148 12.75 9.69 5.38
N SER A 149 13.61 9.99 6.34
CA SER A 149 14.62 9.04 6.82
C SER A 149 13.98 7.87 7.58
N THR A 150 14.18 6.66 7.05
CA THR A 150 13.79 5.41 7.74
C THR A 150 14.47 5.29 9.11
N GLN A 151 15.74 5.71 9.21
CA GLN A 151 16.48 5.68 10.47
C GLN A 151 15.88 6.66 11.49
N ALA A 152 15.50 7.86 11.04
CA ALA A 152 14.83 8.83 11.90
C ALA A 152 13.49 8.29 12.40
N VAL A 153 12.68 7.65 11.54
CA VAL A 153 11.41 7.01 11.94
C VAL A 153 11.63 5.86 12.91
N GLN A 154 12.70 5.07 12.73
CA GLN A 154 13.05 3.97 13.64
C GLN A 154 13.51 4.45 15.01
N GLN A 155 14.24 5.56 15.07
CA GLN A 155 14.72 6.17 16.31
C GLN A 155 13.64 7.03 17.00
N ALA A 156 12.61 7.45 16.27
CA ALA A 156 11.51 8.24 16.80
C ALA A 156 10.63 7.44 17.78
N HIS A 157 9.80 8.20 18.51
CA HIS A 157 8.79 7.64 19.41
C HIS A 157 7.87 6.65 18.67
N GLN A 158 7.45 5.57 19.32
CA GLN A 158 6.59 4.54 18.71
C GLN A 158 5.32 5.12 18.07
N ARG A 159 4.77 6.18 18.67
CA ARG A 159 3.59 6.91 18.17
C ARG A 159 3.79 7.49 16.76
N VAL A 160 5.01 7.87 16.37
CA VAL A 160 5.32 8.30 15.00
C VAL A 160 5.14 7.14 14.02
N ARG A 161 5.60 5.94 14.38
CA ARG A 161 5.45 4.73 13.55
C ARG A 161 4.00 4.28 13.42
N GLN A 162 3.20 4.52 14.47
CA GLN A 162 1.76 4.28 14.52
C GLN A 162 0.93 5.40 13.85
N GLY A 163 1.56 6.48 13.41
CA GLY A 163 0.89 7.62 12.79
C GLY A 163 -0.05 8.37 13.72
N LEU A 164 0.34 8.50 14.99
CA LEU A 164 -0.43 9.17 16.03
C LEU A 164 0.09 10.58 16.31
N ASN A 165 -0.85 11.48 16.61
CA ASN A 165 -0.61 12.88 16.96
C ASN A 165 -0.44 13.05 18.49
N PRO A 166 0.31 14.06 18.99
CA PRO A 166 1.04 15.12 18.28
C PRO A 166 2.32 14.68 17.56
N GLU A 167 2.88 13.53 17.94
CA GLU A 167 4.27 13.18 17.61
C GLU A 167 4.52 13.02 16.12
N GLN A 168 3.58 12.44 15.36
CA GLN A 168 3.70 12.35 13.91
C GLN A 168 3.81 13.73 13.26
N GLY A 169 2.90 14.65 13.61
CA GLY A 169 2.86 15.97 13.03
C GLY A 169 4.12 16.78 13.35
N GLU A 170 4.61 16.68 14.60
CA GLU A 170 5.87 17.30 15.01
C GLU A 170 7.07 16.70 14.28
N PHE A 171 7.12 15.37 14.16
CA PHE A 171 8.16 14.66 13.44
C PHE A 171 8.21 15.10 11.97
N LEU A 172 7.06 15.20 11.29
CA LEU A 172 6.99 15.60 9.89
C LEU A 172 7.30 17.08 9.67
N ARG A 173 7.02 17.97 10.64
CA ARG A 173 7.39 19.40 10.53
C ARG A 173 8.89 19.65 10.71
N ASN A 174 9.62 18.71 11.30
CA ASN A 174 11.08 18.82 11.43
C ASN A 174 11.77 18.53 10.09
N SER A 175 12.37 19.56 9.48
CA SER A 175 13.06 19.47 8.20
C SER A 175 14.25 18.50 8.20
N GLY A 176 14.87 18.25 9.35
CA GLY A 176 15.99 17.29 9.48
C GLY A 176 15.61 15.83 9.24
N ASN A 177 14.31 15.52 9.28
CA ASN A 177 13.82 14.16 9.03
C ASN A 177 13.59 13.87 7.54
N TRP A 178 13.55 14.89 6.68
CA TRP A 178 13.29 14.75 5.24
C TRP A 178 14.57 14.50 4.46
N ILE A 179 14.48 13.74 3.36
CA ILE A 179 15.62 13.45 2.47
C ILE A 179 15.43 14.15 1.13
N GLY A 180 16.04 15.32 0.98
CA GLY A 180 16.03 16.11 -0.26
C GLY A 180 14.68 16.73 -0.60
N SER A 181 13.79 16.87 0.38
CA SER A 181 12.53 17.62 0.33
C SER A 181 12.29 18.25 1.70
N SER A 182 11.11 18.84 1.93
CA SER A 182 10.66 19.35 3.23
C SER A 182 9.14 19.23 3.36
N TYR A 183 8.64 19.43 4.58
CA TYR A 183 7.20 19.47 4.88
C TYR A 183 6.43 20.42 3.95
N GLN A 184 6.87 21.67 3.86
CA GLN A 184 6.22 22.68 3.01
C GLN A 184 6.39 22.35 1.53
N HIS A 185 7.56 21.86 1.10
CA HIS A 185 7.78 21.49 -0.28
C HIS A 185 6.84 20.36 -0.71
N PHE A 186 6.65 19.34 0.14
CA PHE A 186 5.75 18.23 -0.13
C PHE A 186 4.29 18.67 -0.30
N LEU A 187 3.77 19.50 0.62
CA LEU A 187 2.40 20.01 0.54
C LEU A 187 2.17 20.93 -0.67
N ASN A 188 3.20 21.65 -1.11
CA ASN A 188 3.11 22.59 -2.23
C ASN A 188 3.42 21.96 -3.60
N THR A 189 3.71 20.65 -3.67
CA THR A 189 4.12 19.98 -4.91
C THR A 189 3.22 18.79 -5.22
N PRO A 190 2.07 19.00 -5.91
CA PRO A 190 1.13 17.93 -6.24
C PRO A 190 1.77 16.75 -6.97
N SER A 191 2.64 17.00 -7.93
CA SER A 191 3.35 15.96 -8.68
C SER A 191 4.20 15.06 -7.77
N LEU A 192 4.78 15.61 -6.69
CA LEU A 192 5.56 14.84 -5.72
C LEU A 192 4.68 13.91 -4.89
N GLN A 193 3.47 14.33 -4.55
CA GLN A 193 2.51 13.49 -3.84
C GLN A 193 1.99 12.36 -4.74
N ASP A 194 1.69 12.67 -6.00
CA ASP A 194 1.27 11.70 -7.01
C ASP A 194 2.37 10.63 -7.25
N ALA A 195 3.63 11.06 -7.40
CA ALA A 195 4.77 10.16 -7.55
C ALA A 195 5.02 9.30 -6.28
N ALA A 196 4.90 9.90 -5.09
CA ALA A 196 4.98 9.17 -3.83
C ALA A 196 3.88 8.11 -3.72
N PHE A 197 2.66 8.41 -4.20
CA PHE A 197 1.56 7.45 -4.21
C PHE A 197 1.84 6.28 -5.13
N ILE A 198 2.27 6.53 -6.36
CA ILE A 198 2.63 5.47 -7.33
C ILE A 198 3.75 4.59 -6.77
N SER A 199 4.80 5.20 -6.22
CA SER A 199 5.92 4.47 -5.62
C SER A 199 5.47 3.57 -4.47
N LEU A 200 4.65 4.08 -3.55
CA LEU A 200 4.10 3.30 -2.44
C LEU A 200 3.17 2.18 -2.94
N ALA A 201 2.32 2.46 -3.93
CA ALA A 201 1.45 1.48 -4.55
C ALA A 201 2.27 0.33 -5.17
N ASN A 202 3.35 0.64 -5.89
CA ASN A 202 4.23 -0.37 -6.49
C ASN A 202 4.94 -1.24 -5.43
N VAL A 203 5.36 -0.65 -4.30
CA VAL A 203 5.88 -1.40 -3.15
C VAL A 203 4.81 -2.36 -2.60
N ASN A 204 3.58 -1.89 -2.42
CA ASN A 204 2.47 -2.72 -1.95
C ASN A 204 2.12 -3.84 -2.93
N VAL A 205 2.06 -3.56 -4.24
CA VAL A 205 1.82 -4.57 -5.28
C VAL A 205 2.90 -5.67 -5.20
N GLY A 206 4.17 -5.30 -5.05
CA GLY A 206 5.26 -6.27 -4.85
C GLY A 206 5.01 -7.20 -3.65
N GLN A 207 4.55 -6.65 -2.52
CA GLN A 207 4.18 -7.45 -1.35
C GLN A 207 2.99 -8.37 -1.61
N GLY A 208 1.97 -7.90 -2.31
CA GLY A 208 0.79 -8.69 -2.66
C GLY A 208 1.10 -9.87 -3.58
N PHE A 209 2.04 -9.72 -4.53
CA PHE A 209 2.51 -10.85 -5.34
C PHE A 209 3.36 -11.83 -4.53
N LYS A 210 4.23 -11.31 -3.67
CA LYS A 210 5.08 -12.12 -2.79
C LYS A 210 4.27 -12.96 -1.79
N SER A 211 3.21 -12.40 -1.22
CA SER A 211 2.26 -13.10 -0.35
C SER A 211 1.26 -13.98 -1.13
N ARG A 212 1.34 -13.97 -2.47
CA ARG A 212 0.40 -14.64 -3.38
C ARG A 212 -1.04 -14.15 -3.25
N ALA A 213 -1.27 -13.04 -2.54
CA ALA A 213 -2.57 -12.39 -2.47
C ALA A 213 -3.02 -11.85 -3.83
N LEU A 214 -2.09 -11.52 -4.71
CA LEU A 214 -2.34 -11.02 -6.07
C LEU A 214 -2.13 -12.09 -7.14
N ILE A 215 -2.78 -11.88 -8.27
CA ILE A 215 -2.59 -12.62 -9.53
C ILE A 215 -2.58 -11.61 -10.67
N LYS A 216 -1.67 -11.81 -11.63
CA LYS A 216 -1.38 -10.85 -12.71
C LYS A 216 -2.58 -10.54 -13.60
N THR A 217 -3.47 -11.52 -13.78
CA THR A 217 -4.62 -11.43 -14.69
C THR A 217 -5.84 -10.72 -14.09
N ASN A 218 -5.75 -10.21 -12.86
CA ASN A 218 -6.87 -9.56 -12.17
C ASN A 218 -6.51 -8.13 -11.74
N PRO A 219 -6.61 -7.14 -12.66
CA PRO A 219 -6.30 -5.74 -12.37
C PRO A 219 -7.23 -5.14 -11.30
N ASN A 220 -8.50 -5.54 -11.23
CA ASN A 220 -9.42 -5.09 -10.17
C ASN A 220 -8.85 -5.42 -8.79
N ARG A 221 -8.44 -6.69 -8.59
CA ARG A 221 -7.86 -7.14 -7.33
C ARG A 221 -6.54 -6.44 -7.01
N ILE A 222 -5.75 -6.09 -8.02
CA ILE A 222 -4.53 -5.28 -7.83
C ILE A 222 -4.90 -3.88 -7.31
N ALA A 223 -5.89 -3.23 -7.93
CA ALA A 223 -6.35 -1.91 -7.52
C ALA A 223 -6.96 -1.90 -6.11
N GLY A 224 -7.81 -2.88 -5.78
CA GLY A 224 -8.36 -3.03 -4.43
C GLY A 224 -7.29 -3.35 -3.39
N TYR A 225 -6.28 -4.18 -3.73
CA TYR A 225 -5.14 -4.40 -2.85
C TYR A 225 -4.35 -3.13 -2.56
N ILE A 226 -4.12 -2.29 -3.58
CA ILE A 226 -3.45 -1.00 -3.40
C ILE A 226 -4.24 -0.11 -2.44
N ALA A 227 -5.56 0.00 -2.62
CA ALA A 227 -6.43 0.81 -1.77
C ALA A 227 -6.49 0.27 -0.33
N ALA A 228 -6.69 -1.04 -0.14
CA ALA A 228 -6.66 -1.68 1.17
C ALA A 228 -5.31 -1.50 1.89
N ALA A 229 -4.21 -1.63 1.15
CA ALA A 229 -2.87 -1.43 1.68
C ALA A 229 -2.55 0.06 1.94
N HIS A 230 -3.18 0.97 1.21
CA HIS A 230 -3.08 2.41 1.48
C HIS A 230 -3.69 2.77 2.83
N LEU A 231 -4.85 2.19 3.17
CA LEU A 231 -5.53 2.42 4.45
C LEU A 231 -4.78 1.81 5.65
N LYS A 232 -4.45 0.51 5.58
CA LYS A 232 -3.98 -0.27 6.77
C LYS A 232 -2.64 -0.97 6.57
N GLY A 233 -1.98 -0.78 5.43
CA GLY A 233 -0.75 -1.46 5.07
C GLY A 233 -0.98 -2.83 4.42
N SER A 234 0.07 -3.35 3.77
CA SER A 234 0.04 -4.60 3.01
C SER A 234 -0.30 -5.84 3.84
N GLY A 235 0.00 -5.85 5.15
CA GLY A 235 -0.37 -6.93 6.06
C GLY A 235 -1.90 -7.08 6.20
N ALA A 236 -2.62 -5.97 6.33
CA ALA A 236 -4.08 -5.98 6.39
C ALA A 236 -4.70 -6.35 5.04
N ALA A 237 -4.15 -5.84 3.94
CA ALA A 237 -4.57 -6.24 2.59
C ALA A 237 -4.36 -7.74 2.34
N ASN A 238 -3.23 -8.31 2.79
CA ASN A 238 -2.99 -9.76 2.75
C ASN A 238 -4.04 -10.52 3.58
N SER A 239 -4.32 -10.07 4.80
CA SER A 239 -5.35 -10.66 5.67
C SER A 239 -6.73 -10.70 5.01
N TRP A 240 -7.10 -9.62 4.32
CA TRP A 240 -8.34 -9.56 3.55
C TRP A 240 -8.32 -10.52 2.35
N TYR A 241 -7.34 -10.38 1.46
CA TYR A 241 -7.35 -11.11 0.19
C TYR A 241 -6.98 -12.60 0.28
N LEU A 242 -6.28 -13.02 1.33
CA LEU A 242 -5.92 -14.43 1.55
C LEU A 242 -6.89 -15.16 2.48
N ARG A 243 -7.51 -14.46 3.44
CA ARG A 243 -8.29 -15.09 4.52
C ARG A 243 -9.69 -14.50 4.72
N GLY A 244 -10.04 -13.41 4.05
CA GLY A 244 -11.27 -12.68 4.30
C GLY A 244 -11.32 -12.00 5.67
N LYS A 245 -10.19 -11.84 6.37
CA LYS A 245 -10.15 -11.15 7.67
C LYS A 245 -10.20 -9.65 7.44
N ASP A 246 -11.32 -9.03 7.77
CA ASP A 246 -11.57 -7.61 7.59
C ASP A 246 -11.15 -6.82 8.85
N SER A 247 -10.13 -5.98 8.71
CA SER A 247 -9.61 -5.14 9.80
C SER A 247 -10.11 -3.70 9.69
N ARG A 248 -10.02 -2.90 10.75
CA ARG A 248 -10.44 -1.50 10.77
C ARG A 248 -9.33 -0.53 11.09
N ASP A 249 -9.38 0.67 10.54
CA ASP A 249 -8.55 1.80 10.97
C ASP A 249 -9.02 2.39 12.31
N GLY A 250 -8.34 3.45 12.76
CA GLY A 250 -8.69 4.14 14.01
C GLY A 250 -10.06 4.82 13.98
N ASN A 251 -10.61 5.07 12.78
CA ASN A 251 -11.92 5.69 12.56
C ASN A 251 -13.03 4.65 12.34
N GLY A 252 -12.69 3.35 12.38
CA GLY A 252 -13.63 2.26 12.17
C GLY A 252 -13.88 1.88 10.71
N THR A 253 -13.21 2.53 9.75
CA THR A 253 -13.28 2.22 8.31
C THR A 253 -12.71 0.83 8.04
N ARG A 254 -13.41 0.03 7.25
CA ARG A 254 -12.98 -1.35 6.99
C ARG A 254 -11.94 -1.41 5.89
N THR A 255 -11.10 -2.44 5.97
CA THR A 255 -10.14 -2.78 4.90
C THR A 255 -10.88 -3.20 3.64
N SER A 256 -11.99 -3.93 3.81
CA SER A 256 -12.87 -4.33 2.71
C SER A 256 -13.51 -3.15 1.98
N ASP A 257 -13.93 -2.10 2.70
CA ASP A 257 -14.51 -0.88 2.08
C ASP A 257 -13.50 -0.23 1.10
N TYR A 258 -12.22 -0.17 1.48
CA TYR A 258 -11.17 0.35 0.60
C TYR A 258 -10.83 -0.62 -0.54
N ALA A 259 -10.85 -1.93 -0.27
CA ALA A 259 -10.66 -2.93 -1.31
C ALA A 259 -11.71 -2.81 -2.41
N GLU A 260 -12.98 -2.73 -2.04
CA GLU A 260 -14.11 -2.54 -2.95
C GLU A 260 -13.99 -1.22 -3.73
N LEU A 261 -13.70 -0.11 -3.02
CA LEU A 261 -13.47 1.19 -3.64
C LEU A 261 -12.39 1.13 -4.73
N GLY A 262 -11.27 0.46 -4.47
CA GLY A 262 -10.19 0.31 -5.44
C GLY A 262 -10.54 -0.61 -6.62
N GLU A 263 -11.24 -1.72 -6.36
CA GLU A 263 -11.73 -2.65 -7.39
C GLU A 263 -12.68 -1.97 -8.37
N ASP A 264 -13.56 -1.10 -7.87
CA ASP A 264 -14.53 -0.36 -8.66
C ASP A 264 -13.91 0.85 -9.38
N ALA A 265 -12.90 1.47 -8.78
CA ALA A 265 -12.29 2.70 -9.28
C ALA A 265 -11.80 2.54 -10.73
N ILE A 266 -11.11 1.45 -11.05
CA ILE A 266 -10.45 1.30 -12.36
C ILE A 266 -11.43 1.13 -13.53
N ASN A 267 -12.67 0.73 -13.22
CA ASN A 267 -13.76 0.56 -14.20
C ASN A 267 -14.69 1.77 -14.26
N SER A 268 -14.58 2.69 -13.29
CA SER A 268 -15.41 3.88 -13.21
C SER A 268 -15.02 4.90 -14.29
N ARG A 269 -16.01 5.45 -14.99
CA ARG A 269 -15.78 6.57 -15.91
C ARG A 269 -15.58 7.84 -15.10
N VAL A 270 -14.32 8.24 -14.96
CA VAL A 270 -13.94 9.50 -14.33
C VAL A 270 -13.50 10.46 -15.43
N GLU A 271 -14.22 11.57 -15.61
CA GLU A 271 -13.96 12.56 -16.68
C GLU A 271 -12.53 13.13 -16.64
N LEU A 272 -11.90 13.13 -15.47
CA LEU A 272 -10.52 13.57 -15.24
C LEU A 272 -9.46 12.63 -15.83
N CYS A 273 -9.83 11.39 -16.17
CA CYS A 273 -8.94 10.38 -16.70
C CYS A 273 -9.39 10.00 -18.11
N GLY A 274 -8.86 10.72 -19.11
CA GLY A 274 -9.23 10.55 -20.52
C GLY A 274 -8.97 9.12 -21.02
N ASP A 275 -9.98 8.53 -21.65
CA ASP A 275 -9.87 7.25 -22.34
C ASP A 275 -9.36 7.54 -23.77
N LYS A 276 -8.05 7.37 -24.03
CA LYS A 276 -7.46 7.63 -25.35
C LYS A 276 -8.14 6.83 -26.47
N SER A 277 -8.79 5.71 -26.15
CA SER A 277 -9.53 4.88 -27.10
C SER A 277 -10.79 5.57 -27.66
N LEU A 278 -11.52 6.33 -26.83
CA LEU A 278 -12.75 6.99 -27.23
C LEU A 278 -12.53 8.24 -28.09
N MET A 279 -11.35 8.85 -28.02
CA MET A 279 -11.04 10.03 -28.84
C MET A 279 -10.81 9.69 -30.31
N ASN A 280 -10.39 8.46 -30.63
CA ASN A 280 -10.25 8.00 -32.01
C ASN A 280 -11.59 7.51 -32.57
N ASP A 281 -12.40 6.80 -31.77
CA ASP A 281 -13.71 6.30 -32.20
C ASP A 281 -14.75 7.43 -32.41
N LEU A 282 -14.64 8.55 -31.67
CA LEU A 282 -15.49 9.73 -31.88
C LEU A 282 -15.14 10.51 -33.16
N ILE A 283 -13.90 10.44 -33.66
CA ILE A 283 -13.52 11.10 -34.91
C ILE A 283 -14.01 10.30 -36.12
N ASP A 284 -14.01 8.96 -36.04
CA ASP A 284 -14.54 8.10 -37.12
C ASP A 284 -16.08 8.10 -37.19
N THR A 285 -16.77 8.43 -36.09
CA THR A 285 -18.24 8.53 -36.06
C THR A 285 -18.78 9.88 -36.59
N PHE A 286 -17.92 10.90 -36.72
CA PHE A 286 -18.29 12.23 -37.25
C PHE A 286 -17.79 12.48 -38.69
N ILE A 287 -17.17 11.49 -39.34
CA ILE A 287 -16.69 11.55 -40.74
C ILE A 287 -17.42 10.54 -41.67
N GLN A 288 -18.55 9.96 -41.24
CA GLN A 288 -19.48 9.25 -42.16
C GLN A 288 -20.79 10.00 -42.35
#